data_AF-A0A1X0NU24-F1
#
_entry.id   AF-A0A1X0NU24-F1
#
_cell.length_a   1.000
_cell.length_b   1.000
_cell.length_c   1.000
_cell.angle_alpha   90.00
_cell.angle_beta   90.00
_cell.angle_gamma   90.00
#
_symmetry.space_group_name_H-M   'P 1'
#
loop_
_entity.id
_entity.type
_entity.pdbx_description
1 polymer ?
#
loop_
_entity_poly.entity_id
_entity_poly.type
_entity_poly.pdbx_seq_one_letter_code
_entity_poly.pdbx_strand_id
1 'polypeptide(L)'
;MFRGNLPCLASLRYRRPYWMLFLTGVDNWKIYTVIQQPDHQRTEMLYQAWLGGLDRPYTRPKCMAHQPLWLSKKRHMLRKDRLDGPETPLEKYVLEWHRRFHSFQGTERPTVEDLHTALDLVERPLDLSYAFQLLNQCRNINNIRFAEDTFLLFLEACLRVDRKDCAVYGAEHAETLGFWYIDENHRRYLNGEQSWYKLSPLDNMYYPLEENTELNAGRSSTSPAGTTQSEADRTVKTPAAEILGAETADVSPSGVGMEGVESSSVDDEIARLEAELAALENEESKSNSKK
;
A
#
# COMPACT_ATOMS: atom_id res chain seq x y z
N MET A 1 16.53 35.26 -50.74
CA MET A 1 17.47 34.59 -49.81
C MET A 1 16.80 34.46 -48.45
N PHE A 2 16.09 33.36 -48.20
CA PHE A 2 15.52 33.08 -46.88
C PHE A 2 16.63 32.54 -45.98
N ARG A 3 17.20 33.39 -45.12
CA ARG A 3 17.97 32.92 -43.96
C ARG A 3 16.95 32.40 -42.95
N GLY A 4 16.72 31.09 -42.97
CA GLY A 4 15.96 30.41 -41.93
C GLY A 4 16.72 30.52 -40.60
N ASN A 5 16.16 31.27 -39.66
CA ASN A 5 16.55 31.19 -38.26
C ASN A 5 16.13 29.82 -37.73
N LEU A 6 16.98 28.81 -37.88
CA LEU A 6 16.90 27.62 -37.04
C LEU A 6 17.26 28.08 -35.62
N PRO A 7 16.38 27.94 -34.61
CA PRO A 7 16.79 28.14 -33.23
C PRO A 7 17.92 27.15 -32.97
N CYS A 8 19.14 27.67 -32.83
CA CYS A 8 20.28 26.87 -32.44
C CYS A 8 19.99 26.42 -31.01
N LEU A 9 19.40 25.23 -30.85
CA LEU A 9 19.19 24.60 -29.56
C LEU A 9 20.56 24.57 -28.88
N ALA A 10 20.74 25.39 -27.85
CA ALA A 10 21.99 25.57 -27.14
C ALA A 10 22.36 24.27 -26.41
N SER A 11 22.94 23.34 -27.16
CA SER A 11 23.26 22.00 -26.70
C SER A 11 24.61 21.97 -26.00
N LEU A 12 24.67 21.27 -24.88
CA LEU A 12 25.91 21.06 -24.13
C LEU A 12 26.76 19.92 -24.69
N ARG A 13 26.41 19.35 -25.86
CA ARG A 13 27.08 18.16 -26.45
C ARG A 13 28.60 18.24 -26.48
N TYR A 14 29.17 19.42 -26.77
CA TYR A 14 30.63 19.62 -26.86
C TYR A 14 31.22 20.29 -25.62
N ARG A 15 30.42 20.56 -24.58
CA ARG A 15 30.85 21.20 -23.32
C ARG A 15 30.97 20.22 -22.15
N ARG A 16 30.37 19.04 -22.27
CA ARG A 16 30.39 17.98 -21.26
C ARG A 16 30.60 16.61 -21.93
N PRO A 17 31.12 15.60 -21.19
CA PRO A 17 31.25 14.24 -21.69
C PRO A 17 29.96 13.69 -22.31
N TYR A 18 30.11 12.82 -23.32
CA TYR A 18 28.99 12.31 -24.12
C TYR A 18 27.95 11.54 -23.30
N TRP A 19 28.37 10.81 -22.26
CA TRP A 19 27.47 10.06 -21.37
C TRP A 19 26.51 10.98 -20.56
N MET A 20 26.74 12.29 -20.57
CA MET A 20 25.86 13.29 -19.94
C MET A 20 24.81 13.84 -20.92
N LEU A 21 24.61 13.22 -22.09
CA LEU A 21 23.56 13.62 -23.02
C LEU A 21 22.19 13.51 -22.34
N PHE A 22 21.31 14.49 -22.56
CA PHE A 22 20.00 14.62 -21.90
C PHE A 22 20.00 14.62 -20.36
N LEU A 23 21.17 14.70 -19.71
CA LEU A 23 21.26 14.77 -18.26
C LEU A 23 20.67 16.09 -17.74
N THR A 24 19.67 15.95 -16.87
CA THR A 24 18.94 17.01 -16.15
C THR A 24 18.70 16.59 -14.69
N GLY A 25 18.38 17.53 -13.80
CA GLY A 25 18.04 17.20 -12.41
C GLY A 25 19.21 16.76 -11.53
N VAL A 26 20.45 16.98 -11.98
CA VAL A 26 21.65 16.88 -11.15
C VAL A 26 21.92 18.19 -10.42
N ASP A 27 22.51 18.09 -9.24
CA ASP A 27 22.98 19.20 -8.43
C ASP A 27 23.94 20.13 -9.19
N ASN A 28 25.09 19.59 -9.62
CA ASN A 28 26.07 20.31 -10.42
C ASN A 28 26.84 19.34 -11.30
N TRP A 29 26.55 19.37 -12.61
CA TRP A 29 27.15 18.45 -13.57
C TRP A 29 28.68 18.60 -13.70
N LYS A 30 29.26 19.74 -13.32
CA LYS A 30 30.73 19.97 -13.42
C LYS A 30 31.52 19.06 -12.48
N ILE A 31 30.95 18.68 -11.34
CA ILE A 31 31.59 17.79 -10.36
C ILE A 31 32.06 16.52 -11.08
N TYR A 32 31.18 15.93 -11.88
CA TYR A 32 31.40 14.64 -12.54
C TYR A 32 32.41 14.66 -13.69
N THR A 33 32.89 15.84 -14.09
CA THR A 33 33.94 15.98 -15.12
C THR A 33 35.35 15.94 -14.54
N VAL A 34 35.51 16.15 -13.23
CA VAL A 34 36.80 16.25 -12.54
C VAL A 34 36.99 15.22 -11.42
N ILE A 35 36.04 14.28 -11.25
CA ILE A 35 36.07 13.25 -10.19
C ILE A 35 37.37 12.42 -10.19
N GLN A 36 38.04 12.25 -11.33
CA GLN A 36 39.25 11.43 -11.42
C GLN A 36 40.50 12.12 -10.85
N GLN A 37 40.43 13.42 -10.51
CA GLN A 37 41.50 14.07 -9.78
C GLN A 37 41.54 13.51 -8.35
N PRO A 38 42.73 13.24 -7.77
CA PRO A 38 42.84 12.50 -6.51
C PRO A 38 42.12 13.20 -5.34
N ASP A 39 42.14 14.53 -5.30
CA ASP A 39 41.43 15.31 -4.27
C ASP A 39 39.92 15.12 -4.36
N HIS A 40 39.36 15.23 -5.57
CA HIS A 40 37.93 15.04 -5.81
C HIS A 40 37.50 13.57 -5.69
N GLN A 41 38.36 12.62 -6.06
CA GLN A 41 38.13 11.20 -5.87
C GLN A 41 38.03 10.87 -4.38
N ARG A 42 38.93 11.40 -3.56
CA ARG A 42 38.87 11.26 -2.10
C ARG A 42 37.59 11.88 -1.53
N THR A 43 37.20 13.08 -1.99
CA THR A 43 35.93 13.71 -1.57
C THR A 43 34.72 12.85 -1.94
N GLU A 44 34.71 12.23 -3.12
CA GLU A 44 33.62 11.36 -3.56
C GLU A 44 33.51 10.13 -2.65
N MET A 45 34.63 9.47 -2.35
CA MET A 45 34.64 8.31 -1.43
C MET A 45 34.16 8.68 -0.03
N LEU A 46 34.60 9.82 0.51
CA LEU A 46 34.16 10.31 1.81
C LEU A 46 32.66 10.66 1.80
N TYR A 47 32.15 11.20 0.70
CA TYR A 47 30.72 11.49 0.56
C TYR A 47 29.89 10.21 0.53
N GLN A 48 30.37 9.14 -0.12
CA GLN A 48 29.68 7.86 -0.12
C GLN A 48 29.65 7.21 1.28
N ALA A 49 30.71 7.37 2.07
CA ALA A 49 30.75 6.96 3.47
C ALA A 49 29.79 7.79 4.33
N TRP A 50 29.74 9.11 4.12
CA TRP A 50 28.81 10.01 4.81
C TRP A 50 27.34 9.67 4.56
N LEU A 51 27.00 9.30 3.34
CA LEU A 51 25.65 8.84 2.98
C LEU A 51 25.28 7.46 3.55
N GLY A 52 26.25 6.71 4.07
CA GLY A 52 26.05 5.38 4.62
C GLY A 52 25.60 4.32 3.60
N GLY A 53 25.27 3.13 4.13
CA GLY A 53 24.83 1.97 3.35
C GLY A 53 25.93 1.20 2.63
N LEU A 54 27.20 1.51 2.91
CA LEU A 54 28.38 0.88 2.34
C LEU A 54 29.36 0.52 3.46
N ASP A 55 29.86 -0.70 3.40
CA ASP A 55 30.84 -1.32 4.29
C ASP A 55 32.28 -1.10 3.82
N ARG A 56 32.47 -0.99 2.49
CA ARG A 56 33.76 -0.75 1.85
C ARG A 56 33.86 0.63 1.21
N PRO A 57 35.07 1.21 1.10
CA PRO A 57 35.27 2.44 0.34
C PRO A 57 34.81 2.27 -1.10
N TYR A 58 34.00 3.20 -1.58
CA TYR A 58 33.31 3.10 -2.87
C TYR A 58 33.44 4.41 -3.63
N THR A 59 33.63 4.32 -4.94
CA THR A 59 33.52 5.45 -5.86
C THR A 59 32.47 5.17 -6.92
N ARG A 60 31.59 6.14 -7.21
CA ARG A 60 30.63 5.98 -8.30
C ARG A 60 31.33 5.75 -9.65
N PRO A 61 30.68 5.06 -10.62
CA PRO A 61 31.28 4.82 -11.91
C PRO A 61 31.58 6.12 -12.67
N LYS A 62 32.68 6.12 -13.45
CA LYS A 62 33.17 7.30 -14.20
C LYS A 62 32.13 7.91 -15.14
N CYS A 63 31.24 7.09 -15.70
CA CYS A 63 30.23 7.51 -16.67
C CYS A 63 28.85 7.72 -16.02
N MET A 64 28.77 7.95 -14.71
CA MET A 64 27.51 8.15 -13.98
C MET A 64 27.55 9.43 -13.13
N ALA A 65 26.53 10.26 -13.30
CA ALA A 65 26.32 11.44 -12.45
C ALA A 65 25.44 11.10 -11.24
N HIS A 66 24.28 10.48 -11.45
CA HIS A 66 23.44 9.99 -10.35
C HIS A 66 24.04 8.74 -9.68
N GLN A 67 23.55 8.42 -8.48
CA GLN A 67 23.88 7.17 -7.81
C GLN A 67 23.43 5.97 -8.67
N PRO A 68 24.20 4.87 -8.73
CA PRO A 68 23.75 3.66 -9.39
C PRO A 68 22.48 3.10 -8.76
N LEU A 69 21.66 2.45 -9.59
CA LEU A 69 20.34 1.95 -9.21
C LEU A 69 20.37 1.08 -7.95
N TRP A 70 21.33 0.15 -7.86
CA TRP A 70 21.49 -0.74 -6.71
C TRP A 70 21.80 0.01 -5.42
N LEU A 71 22.62 1.07 -5.49
CA LEU A 71 23.03 1.84 -4.32
C LEU A 71 21.92 2.77 -3.86
N SER A 72 21.22 3.42 -4.79
CA SER A 72 20.03 4.22 -4.47
C SER A 72 18.91 3.35 -3.91
N LYS A 73 18.69 2.14 -4.45
CA LYS A 73 17.72 1.17 -3.93
C LYS A 73 18.08 0.74 -2.51
N LYS A 74 19.35 0.34 -2.28
CA LYS A 74 19.85 -0.04 -0.95
C LYS A 74 19.65 1.08 0.07
N ARG A 75 20.02 2.32 -0.27
CA ARG A 75 19.84 3.48 0.63
C ARG A 75 18.38 3.86 0.86
N HIS A 76 17.51 3.64 -0.12
CA HIS A 76 16.08 3.82 0.06
C HIS A 76 15.51 2.82 1.06
N MET A 77 15.92 1.55 0.98
CA MET A 77 15.48 0.50 1.90
C MET A 77 16.04 0.65 3.31
N LEU A 78 17.30 1.09 3.45
CA LEU A 78 17.93 1.35 4.74
C LEU A 78 17.47 2.66 5.40
N ARG A 79 16.75 3.51 4.66
CA ARG A 79 16.22 4.75 5.22
C ARG A 79 15.18 4.36 6.26
N LYS A 80 15.41 4.75 7.51
CA LYS A 80 14.43 4.62 8.57
C LYS A 80 13.17 5.39 8.22
N ASP A 81 12.02 4.77 8.45
CA ASP A 81 10.73 5.42 8.30
C ASP A 81 10.65 6.68 9.17
N ARG A 82 9.91 7.70 8.73
CA ARG A 82 9.81 8.96 9.48
C ARG A 82 8.94 8.83 10.72
N LEU A 83 7.97 7.91 10.69
CA LEU A 83 7.12 7.56 11.81
C LEU A 83 7.78 6.38 12.54
N ASP A 84 8.26 6.64 13.75
CA ASP A 84 8.89 5.65 14.62
C ASP A 84 7.91 5.19 15.70
N GLY A 85 7.68 3.88 15.80
CA GLY A 85 6.85 3.28 16.86
C GLY A 85 5.35 3.51 16.66
N PRO A 86 4.72 2.89 15.64
CA PRO A 86 3.29 3.10 15.36
C PRO A 86 2.41 2.58 16.51
N GLU A 87 1.56 3.45 17.05
CA GLU A 87 0.63 3.12 18.13
C GLU A 87 -0.64 2.47 17.58
N THR A 88 -1.23 3.11 16.56
CA THR A 88 -2.53 2.71 16.01
C THR A 88 -2.39 1.67 14.90
N PRO A 89 -3.43 0.84 14.67
CA PRO A 89 -3.46 -0.06 13.51
C PRO A 89 -3.31 0.70 12.18
N LEU A 90 -3.89 1.90 12.07
CA LEU A 90 -3.73 2.72 10.87
C LEU A 90 -2.29 3.15 10.66
N GLU A 91 -1.58 3.59 11.71
CA GLU A 91 -0.17 3.99 11.58
C GLU A 91 0.70 2.83 11.09
N LYS A 92 0.43 1.60 11.54
CA LYS A 92 1.09 0.39 11.02
C LYS A 92 0.77 0.19 9.54
N TYR A 93 -0.50 0.34 9.16
CA TYR A 93 -0.93 0.23 7.77
C TYR A 93 -0.32 1.32 6.87
N VAL A 94 -0.10 2.54 7.38
CA VAL A 94 0.61 3.60 6.65
C VAL A 94 2.05 3.20 6.37
N LEU A 95 2.74 2.56 7.30
CA LEU A 95 4.10 2.05 7.06
C LEU A 95 4.10 0.95 6.00
N GLU A 96 3.14 0.03 6.04
CA GLU A 96 2.96 -1.00 5.00
C GLU A 96 2.66 -0.39 3.63
N TRP A 97 1.80 0.63 3.59
CA TRP A 97 1.51 1.41 2.39
C TRP A 97 2.78 2.01 1.78
N HIS A 98 3.62 2.63 2.61
CA HIS A 98 4.89 3.20 2.17
C HIS A 98 5.86 2.14 1.64
N ARG A 99 5.93 0.97 2.26
CA ARG A 99 6.79 -0.13 1.80
C ARG A 99 6.32 -0.72 0.48
N ARG A 100 5.00 -0.84 0.28
CA ARG A 100 4.41 -1.43 -0.92
C ARG A 100 4.38 -0.44 -2.08
N PHE A 101 3.73 0.70 -1.89
CA PHE A 101 3.41 1.64 -2.98
C PHE A 101 4.42 2.77 -3.15
N HIS A 102 5.22 3.07 -2.12
CA HIS A 102 6.30 4.08 -2.20
C HIS A 102 7.70 3.43 -2.22
N SER A 103 7.79 2.22 -2.76
CA SER A 103 9.07 1.53 -2.96
C SER A 103 9.93 2.20 -4.04
N PHE A 104 11.25 1.99 -3.97
CA PHE A 104 12.18 2.59 -4.92
C PHE A 104 11.95 2.05 -6.34
N GLN A 105 11.52 2.92 -7.26
CA GLN A 105 11.09 2.53 -8.62
C GLN A 105 9.94 1.51 -8.60
N GLY A 106 9.05 1.61 -7.61
CA GLY A 106 7.84 0.81 -7.53
C GLY A 106 6.93 1.03 -8.73
N THR A 107 6.40 -0.06 -9.27
CA THR A 107 5.46 -0.06 -10.40
C THR A 107 4.01 -0.26 -9.95
N GLU A 108 3.81 -0.86 -8.78
CA GLU A 108 2.50 -1.17 -8.24
C GLU A 108 1.77 0.10 -7.84
N ARG A 109 0.52 0.22 -8.29
CA ARG A 109 -0.38 1.31 -7.91
C ARG A 109 -1.32 0.81 -6.80
N PRO A 110 -1.68 1.66 -5.83
CA PRO A 110 -2.69 1.30 -4.84
C PRO A 110 -4.02 0.93 -5.50
N THR A 111 -4.79 0.10 -4.80
CA THR A 111 -6.17 -0.21 -5.18
C THR A 111 -7.17 0.61 -4.35
N VAL A 112 -8.43 0.60 -4.77
CA VAL A 112 -9.49 1.26 -4.00
C VAL A 112 -9.75 0.53 -2.68
N GLU A 113 -9.64 -0.80 -2.68
CA GLU A 113 -9.78 -1.64 -1.48
C GLU A 113 -8.71 -1.33 -0.42
N ASP A 114 -7.47 -1.05 -0.86
CA ASP A 114 -6.40 -0.62 0.05
C ASP A 114 -6.76 0.71 0.73
N LEU A 115 -7.40 1.63 0.00
CA LEU A 115 -7.89 2.90 0.55
C LEU A 115 -9.07 2.69 1.50
N HIS A 116 -10.00 1.80 1.16
CA HIS A 116 -11.12 1.42 2.03
C HIS A 116 -10.61 0.84 3.35
N THR A 117 -9.62 -0.05 3.28
CA THR A 117 -8.95 -0.62 4.46
C THR A 117 -8.36 0.49 5.35
N ALA A 118 -7.69 1.49 4.76
CA ALA A 118 -7.18 2.63 5.52
C ALA A 118 -8.29 3.45 6.18
N LEU A 119 -9.43 3.66 5.51
CA LEU A 119 -10.56 4.39 6.07
C LEU A 119 -11.26 3.61 7.19
N ASP A 120 -11.26 2.28 7.13
CA ASP A 120 -11.83 1.42 8.15
C ASP A 120 -11.05 1.39 9.46
N LEU A 121 -9.72 1.57 9.39
CA LEU A 121 -8.85 1.59 10.56
C LEU A 121 -8.80 2.95 11.30
N VAL A 122 -9.65 3.91 10.93
CA VAL A 122 -9.69 5.23 11.58
C VAL A 122 -10.37 5.15 12.94
N GLU A 123 -9.61 5.41 14.00
CA GLU A 123 -10.09 5.46 15.39
C GLU A 123 -9.96 6.87 16.00
N ARG A 124 -8.81 7.53 15.79
CA ARG A 124 -8.48 8.83 16.38
C ARG A 124 -8.57 9.95 15.33
N PRO A 125 -8.76 11.22 15.72
CA PRO A 125 -8.77 12.33 14.75
C PRO A 125 -7.43 12.51 14.01
N LEU A 126 -6.30 12.05 14.60
CA LEU A 126 -5.00 12.04 13.92
C LEU A 126 -4.98 11.01 12.78
N ASP A 127 -5.62 9.86 12.98
CA ASP A 127 -5.72 8.78 11.99
C ASP A 127 -6.45 9.27 10.74
N LEU A 128 -7.49 10.09 10.91
CA LEU A 128 -8.22 10.72 9.80
C LEU A 128 -7.29 11.56 8.92
N SER A 129 -6.31 12.26 9.50
CA SER A 129 -5.34 13.06 8.74
C SER A 129 -4.41 12.19 7.89
N TYR A 130 -3.98 11.03 8.42
CA TYR A 130 -3.21 10.06 7.64
C TYR A 130 -4.05 9.47 6.51
N ALA A 131 -5.29 9.05 6.80
CA ALA A 131 -6.20 8.48 5.81
C ALA A 131 -6.49 9.47 4.67
N PHE A 132 -6.71 10.76 4.96
CA PHE A 132 -6.93 11.79 3.94
C PHE A 132 -5.68 12.08 3.10
N GLN A 133 -4.49 11.99 3.69
CA GLN A 133 -3.26 12.07 2.91
C GLN A 133 -3.16 10.89 1.93
N LEU A 134 -3.51 9.67 2.33
CA LEU A 134 -3.56 8.52 1.44
C LEU A 134 -4.61 8.69 0.34
N LEU A 135 -5.80 9.22 0.65
CA LEU A 135 -6.83 9.56 -0.32
C LEU A 135 -6.31 10.57 -1.36
N ASN A 136 -5.64 11.63 -0.89
CA ASN A 136 -5.02 12.64 -1.75
C ASN A 136 -3.95 12.03 -2.66
N GLN A 137 -3.13 11.11 -2.15
CA GLN A 137 -2.16 10.37 -2.97
C GLN A 137 -2.85 9.50 -4.03
N CYS A 138 -3.95 8.84 -3.68
CA CYS A 138 -4.72 8.05 -4.64
C CYS A 138 -5.28 8.90 -5.78
N ARG A 139 -5.82 10.08 -5.47
CA ARG A 139 -6.38 10.99 -6.47
C ARG A 139 -5.31 11.71 -7.30
N ASN A 140 -4.35 12.35 -6.66
CA ASN A 140 -3.45 13.30 -7.31
C ASN A 140 -2.14 12.68 -7.80
N ILE A 141 -1.58 11.71 -7.07
CA ILE A 141 -0.31 11.08 -7.45
C ILE A 141 -0.58 9.86 -8.33
N ASN A 142 -1.45 8.97 -7.85
CA ASN A 142 -1.71 7.70 -8.52
C ASN A 142 -2.83 7.78 -9.55
N ASN A 143 -3.62 8.86 -9.59
CA ASN A 143 -4.75 9.08 -10.49
C ASN A 143 -5.68 7.85 -10.60
N ILE A 144 -6.14 7.40 -9.44
CA ILE A 144 -7.07 6.27 -9.31
C ILE A 144 -8.50 6.81 -9.35
N ARG A 145 -9.37 6.13 -10.09
CA ARG A 145 -10.81 6.36 -10.03
C ARG A 145 -11.37 5.56 -8.85
N PHE A 146 -12.10 6.24 -7.96
CA PHE A 146 -12.72 5.61 -6.81
C PHE A 146 -13.92 4.73 -7.17
N ALA A 147 -14.29 3.84 -6.26
CA ALA A 147 -15.47 3.01 -6.36
C ALA A 147 -16.73 3.82 -5.96
N GLU A 148 -17.89 3.20 -6.14
CA GLU A 148 -19.20 3.83 -5.87
C GLU A 148 -19.41 4.03 -4.35
N ASP A 149 -18.96 3.08 -3.56
CA ASP A 149 -19.05 3.01 -2.10
C ASP A 149 -17.96 3.82 -1.37
N THR A 150 -16.95 4.32 -2.06
CA THR A 150 -15.83 5.04 -1.43
C THR A 150 -16.30 6.25 -0.63
N PHE A 151 -17.37 6.94 -1.07
CA PHE A 151 -17.93 8.07 -0.31
C PHE A 151 -18.60 7.63 1.00
N LEU A 152 -19.25 6.46 1.02
CA LEU A 152 -19.87 5.92 2.22
C LEU A 152 -18.81 5.63 3.29
N LEU A 153 -17.73 4.95 2.92
CA LEU A 153 -16.63 4.64 3.86
C LEU A 153 -15.91 5.90 4.33
N PHE A 154 -15.76 6.89 3.44
CA PHE A 154 -15.24 8.22 3.81
C PHE A 154 -16.15 8.92 4.84
N LEU A 155 -17.47 8.90 4.63
CA LEU A 155 -18.44 9.49 5.54
C LEU A 155 -18.39 8.79 6.91
N GLU A 156 -18.37 7.46 6.93
CA GLU A 156 -18.27 6.68 8.16
C GLU A 156 -16.99 6.96 8.93
N ALA A 157 -15.84 7.01 8.25
CA ALA A 157 -14.56 7.37 8.86
C ALA A 157 -14.59 8.76 9.50
N CYS A 158 -15.24 9.75 8.87
CA CYS A 158 -15.41 11.09 9.43
C CYS A 158 -16.30 11.08 10.69
N LEU A 159 -17.39 10.30 10.67
CA LEU A 159 -18.33 10.21 11.78
C LEU A 159 -17.75 9.47 12.99
N ARG A 160 -16.86 8.48 12.81
CA ARG A 160 -16.18 7.79 13.92
C ARG A 160 -15.37 8.73 14.82
N VAL A 161 -14.87 9.83 14.26
CA VAL A 161 -14.05 10.84 14.97
C VAL A 161 -14.79 12.16 15.19
N ASP A 162 -16.12 12.17 15.02
CA ASP A 162 -16.99 13.35 15.16
C ASP A 162 -16.60 14.56 14.29
N ARG A 163 -16.04 14.32 13.10
CA ARG A 163 -15.63 15.35 12.13
C ARG A 163 -16.60 15.48 10.96
N LYS A 164 -17.85 15.86 11.26
CA LYS A 164 -18.90 16.10 10.25
C LYS A 164 -18.54 17.25 9.29
N ASP A 165 -17.76 18.22 9.75
CA ASP A 165 -17.23 19.34 8.95
C ASP A 165 -16.48 18.85 7.69
N CYS A 166 -15.63 17.85 7.85
CA CYS A 166 -14.88 17.26 6.73
C CYS A 166 -15.79 16.53 5.74
N ALA A 167 -16.84 15.87 6.23
CA ALA A 167 -17.78 15.16 5.38
C ALA A 167 -18.63 16.12 4.52
N VAL A 168 -19.09 17.24 5.10
CA VAL A 168 -19.80 18.30 4.37
C VAL A 168 -18.89 18.90 3.29
N TYR A 169 -17.65 19.23 3.63
CA TYR A 169 -16.68 19.72 2.65
C TYR A 169 -16.44 18.73 1.51
N GLY A 170 -16.38 17.43 1.85
CA GLY A 170 -16.24 16.35 0.87
C GLY A 170 -17.40 16.24 -0.10
N ALA A 171 -18.63 16.48 0.37
CA ALA A 171 -19.83 16.49 -0.47
C ALA A 171 -19.88 17.71 -1.41
N GLU A 172 -19.49 18.89 -0.92
CA GLU A 172 -19.44 20.12 -1.73
C GLU A 172 -18.39 20.06 -2.84
N HIS A 173 -17.23 19.44 -2.56
CA HIS A 173 -16.07 19.39 -3.46
C HIS A 173 -15.82 17.98 -4.02
N ALA A 174 -16.89 17.22 -4.24
CA ALA A 174 -16.86 15.82 -4.63
C ALA A 174 -15.98 15.53 -5.86
N GLU A 175 -16.17 16.30 -6.94
CA GLU A 175 -15.45 16.10 -8.20
C GLU A 175 -13.93 16.34 -8.07
N THR A 176 -13.56 17.34 -7.28
CA THR A 176 -12.16 17.69 -7.00
C THR A 176 -11.46 16.57 -6.24
N LEU A 177 -12.12 16.04 -5.21
CA LEU A 177 -11.61 14.93 -4.40
C LEU A 177 -11.63 13.60 -5.17
N GLY A 178 -12.49 13.46 -6.17
CA GLY A 178 -12.60 12.28 -7.02
C GLY A 178 -13.80 11.38 -6.72
N PHE A 179 -14.71 11.82 -5.86
CA PHE A 179 -15.99 11.14 -5.63
C PHE A 179 -16.93 11.41 -6.80
N TRP A 180 -17.11 10.40 -7.65
CA TRP A 180 -17.99 10.49 -8.83
C TRP A 180 -19.44 10.09 -8.52
N TYR A 181 -19.64 9.32 -7.45
CA TYR A 181 -20.96 8.91 -6.98
C TYR A 181 -21.12 9.25 -5.50
N ILE A 182 -22.27 9.82 -5.18
CA ILE A 182 -22.70 10.13 -3.81
C ILE A 182 -24.21 9.86 -3.75
N ASP A 183 -24.62 8.95 -2.87
CA ASP A 183 -26.04 8.69 -2.64
C ASP A 183 -26.77 9.93 -2.13
N GLU A 184 -28.02 10.07 -2.58
CA GLU A 184 -28.87 11.20 -2.21
C GLU A 184 -29.16 11.23 -0.70
N ASN A 185 -29.28 10.06 -0.06
CA ASN A 185 -29.47 9.94 1.39
C ASN A 185 -28.29 10.55 2.16
N HIS A 186 -27.05 10.34 1.67
CA HIS A 186 -25.86 10.91 2.30
C HIS A 186 -25.86 12.45 2.19
N ARG A 187 -26.27 12.99 1.03
CA ARG A 187 -26.38 14.44 0.84
C ARG A 187 -27.42 15.07 1.76
N ARG A 188 -28.60 14.48 1.84
CA ARG A 188 -29.68 14.95 2.72
C ARG A 188 -29.29 14.91 4.19
N TYR A 189 -28.56 13.87 4.61
CA TYR A 189 -28.00 13.78 5.95
C TYR A 189 -26.99 14.88 6.27
N LEU A 190 -26.09 15.16 5.33
CA LEU A 190 -25.06 16.18 5.49
C LEU A 190 -25.65 17.60 5.49
N ASN A 191 -26.67 17.85 4.66
CA ASN A 191 -27.40 19.11 4.60
C ASN A 191 -28.37 19.31 5.79
N GLY A 192 -28.67 18.26 6.56
CA GLY A 192 -29.61 18.29 7.66
C GLY A 192 -31.08 18.17 7.26
N GLU A 193 -31.37 17.80 6.00
CA GLU A 193 -32.73 17.47 5.53
C GLU A 193 -33.20 16.11 6.07
N GLN A 194 -32.25 15.20 6.30
CA GLN A 194 -32.47 13.89 6.92
C GLN A 194 -31.56 13.74 8.14
N SER A 195 -32.00 12.97 9.14
CA SER A 195 -31.24 12.68 10.36
C SER A 195 -30.44 11.37 10.31
N TRP A 196 -30.61 10.58 9.25
CA TRP A 196 -29.90 9.31 9.04
C TRP A 196 -29.24 9.25 7.66
N TYR A 197 -28.12 8.53 7.54
CA TYR A 197 -27.39 8.38 6.27
C TYR A 197 -27.49 6.98 5.66
N LYS A 198 -27.58 5.93 6.49
CA LYS A 198 -27.74 4.54 6.03
C LYS A 198 -28.79 3.77 6.82
N LEU A 199 -29.41 2.80 6.14
CA LEU A 199 -30.22 1.76 6.75
C LEU A 199 -29.40 0.45 6.70
N SER A 200 -29.03 -0.08 7.86
CA SER A 200 -28.27 -1.34 7.94
C SER A 200 -29.15 -2.48 7.45
N PRO A 201 -28.76 -3.24 6.42
CA PRO A 201 -29.54 -4.37 5.93
C PRO A 201 -29.55 -5.54 6.92
N LEU A 202 -28.52 -5.66 7.77
CA LEU A 202 -28.40 -6.73 8.75
C LEU A 202 -29.28 -6.47 9.97
N ASP A 203 -29.23 -5.24 10.49
CA ASP A 203 -29.92 -4.88 11.73
C ASP A 203 -31.29 -4.24 11.50
N ASN A 204 -31.55 -3.81 10.26
CA ASN A 204 -32.73 -3.04 9.87
C ASN A 204 -32.87 -1.70 10.64
N MET A 205 -31.73 -1.14 11.08
CA MET A 205 -31.62 0.07 11.90
C MET A 205 -31.11 1.27 11.10
N TYR A 206 -31.50 2.48 11.49
CA TYR A 206 -30.96 3.73 10.93
C TYR A 206 -29.69 4.13 11.68
N TYR A 207 -28.68 4.60 10.95
CA TYR A 207 -27.46 5.18 11.52
C TYR A 207 -27.41 6.70 11.28
N PRO A 208 -26.92 7.51 12.24
CA PRO A 208 -26.28 7.12 13.52
C PRO A 208 -27.25 6.57 14.59
N LEU A 209 -26.72 5.82 15.56
CA LEU A 209 -27.51 5.08 16.56
C LEU A 209 -28.31 5.97 17.52
N GLU A 210 -27.93 7.23 17.68
CA GLU A 210 -28.63 8.22 18.52
C GLU A 210 -30.07 8.41 18.02
N GLU A 211 -30.23 8.56 16.71
CA GLU A 211 -31.50 8.80 16.04
C GLU A 211 -32.37 7.52 15.93
N ASN A 212 -31.73 6.35 15.97
CA ASN A 212 -32.40 5.05 15.92
C ASN A 212 -33.43 4.89 17.05
N THR A 213 -33.18 5.53 18.20
CA THR A 213 -34.07 5.46 19.36
C THR A 213 -35.42 6.14 19.11
N GLU A 214 -35.47 7.19 18.28
CA GLU A 214 -36.69 7.93 17.95
C GLU A 214 -37.43 7.32 16.76
N LEU A 215 -36.71 6.92 15.71
CA LEU A 215 -37.31 6.47 14.44
C LEU A 215 -37.71 4.98 14.44
N ASN A 216 -37.01 4.12 15.18
CA ASN A 216 -37.24 2.67 15.17
C ASN A 216 -37.88 2.11 16.44
N ALA A 217 -38.36 2.96 17.36
CA ALA A 217 -39.10 2.51 18.55
C ALA A 217 -40.33 1.62 18.25
N GLY A 218 -40.85 1.66 17.02
CA GLY A 218 -41.98 0.82 16.56
C GLY A 218 -41.61 -0.33 15.61
N ARG A 219 -40.32 -0.56 15.31
CA ARG A 219 -39.89 -1.49 14.24
C ARG A 219 -39.34 -2.77 14.84
N SER A 220 -40.18 -3.81 14.93
CA SER A 220 -39.76 -5.16 15.32
C SER A 220 -38.96 -5.82 14.18
N SER A 221 -37.90 -6.55 14.56
CA SER A 221 -37.16 -7.39 13.63
C SER A 221 -38.12 -8.36 12.94
N THR A 222 -38.00 -8.47 11.62
CA THR A 222 -38.66 -9.55 10.90
C THR A 222 -37.93 -10.84 11.28
N SER A 223 -38.44 -11.52 12.30
CA SER A 223 -37.98 -12.85 12.68
C SER A 223 -38.07 -13.78 11.45
N PRO A 224 -37.06 -14.61 11.15
CA PRO A 224 -37.18 -15.61 10.11
C PRO A 224 -38.19 -16.66 10.60
N ALA A 225 -39.46 -16.46 10.25
CA ALA A 225 -40.55 -17.36 10.59
C ALA A 225 -40.27 -18.74 9.96
N GLY A 226 -39.93 -19.70 10.81
CA GLY A 226 -39.95 -21.11 10.50
C GLY A 226 -41.29 -21.47 9.87
N THR A 227 -41.23 -22.10 8.69
CA THR A 227 -42.39 -22.71 8.06
C THR A 227 -42.53 -24.12 8.62
N THR A 228 -43.46 -24.29 9.56
CA THR A 228 -44.05 -25.57 9.91
C THR A 228 -45.33 -25.79 9.08
N GLN A 229 -45.33 -26.83 8.25
CA GLN A 229 -46.52 -27.57 7.79
C GLN A 229 -46.05 -29.03 7.66
N SER A 230 -46.36 -29.90 8.62
CA SER A 230 -47.58 -30.71 8.79
C SER A 230 -47.34 -32.16 8.38
N GLU A 231 -47.49 -33.04 9.37
CA GLU A 231 -47.45 -34.50 9.30
C GLU A 231 -48.55 -35.10 8.42
N ALA A 232 -48.22 -36.21 7.75
CA ALA A 232 -49.12 -37.34 7.53
C ALA A 232 -48.32 -38.65 7.37
N ASP A 233 -48.21 -39.39 8.49
CA ASP A 233 -48.41 -40.84 8.67
C ASP A 233 -47.89 -41.83 7.59
N ARG A 234 -46.92 -42.70 7.92
CA ARG A 234 -47.14 -44.13 8.32
C ARG A 234 -45.88 -45.04 8.30
N THR A 235 -45.62 -45.63 9.46
CA THR A 235 -45.22 -47.04 9.72
C THR A 235 -43.83 -47.61 9.35
N VAL A 236 -43.11 -47.97 10.43
CA VAL A 236 -42.61 -49.34 10.75
C VAL A 236 -41.26 -49.79 10.15
N LYS A 237 -40.18 -49.71 10.95
CA LYS A 237 -39.48 -50.84 11.64
C LYS A 237 -38.14 -50.40 12.26
N THR A 238 -38.02 -50.56 13.57
CA THR A 238 -36.77 -50.84 14.31
C THR A 238 -36.42 -52.33 14.16
N PRO A 239 -35.16 -52.77 14.28
CA PRO A 239 -34.45 -52.88 15.58
C PRO A 239 -33.00 -52.33 15.54
N ALA A 240 -32.52 -51.62 16.56
CA ALA A 240 -31.91 -52.11 17.81
C ALA A 240 -30.56 -52.82 17.62
N ALA A 241 -29.47 -52.13 18.03
CA ALA A 241 -28.31 -52.72 18.70
C ALA A 241 -27.48 -51.61 19.37
N GLU A 242 -27.36 -51.70 20.69
CA GLU A 242 -26.41 -50.98 21.54
C GLU A 242 -24.95 -51.33 21.18
N ILE A 243 -24.00 -50.45 21.51
CA ILE A 243 -22.91 -50.72 22.50
C ILE A 243 -21.90 -49.55 22.53
N LEU A 244 -21.78 -49.01 23.73
CA LEU A 244 -20.68 -48.30 24.43
C LEU A 244 -19.27 -48.22 23.81
N GLY A 245 -18.64 -47.06 24.02
CA GLY A 245 -17.39 -47.00 24.81
C GLY A 245 -16.06 -46.74 24.09
N ALA A 246 -15.57 -45.50 24.25
CA ALA A 246 -14.23 -45.07 24.66
C ALA A 246 -12.93 -45.50 23.90
N GLU A 247 -12.07 -44.47 23.77
CA GLU A 247 -10.60 -44.45 23.72
C GLU A 247 -9.81 -44.50 22.39
N THR A 248 -9.17 -43.35 22.11
CA THR A 248 -7.81 -43.10 21.59
C THR A 248 -7.19 -44.08 20.58
N ALA A 249 -6.88 -43.58 19.37
CA ALA A 249 -5.60 -43.84 18.71
C ALA A 249 -5.33 -42.84 17.57
N ASP A 250 -4.13 -42.29 17.64
CA ASP A 250 -3.39 -41.48 16.68
C ASP A 250 -3.06 -42.26 15.41
N VAL A 251 -3.51 -41.80 14.22
CA VAL A 251 -2.91 -42.10 12.90
C VAL A 251 -3.32 -41.02 11.88
N SER A 252 -2.36 -40.17 11.48
CA SER A 252 -2.24 -39.68 10.08
C SER A 252 -1.44 -40.73 9.29
N PRO A 253 -1.64 -40.94 7.96
CA PRO A 253 -1.49 -39.86 6.98
C PRO A 253 -2.30 -39.94 5.66
N SER A 254 -2.19 -38.85 4.90
CA SER A 254 -2.31 -38.74 3.43
C SER A 254 -3.63 -38.23 2.84
N GLY A 255 -3.65 -36.93 2.55
CA GLY A 255 -3.49 -36.45 1.17
C GLY A 255 -4.77 -36.10 0.40
N VAL A 256 -5.09 -34.80 0.36
CA VAL A 256 -5.62 -34.11 -0.83
C VAL A 256 -5.08 -32.68 -0.81
N GLY A 257 -4.48 -32.27 -1.93
CA GLY A 257 -3.64 -31.08 -2.05
C GLY A 257 -4.41 -29.76 -2.17
N MET A 258 -3.74 -28.70 -1.74
CA MET A 258 -4.03 -27.34 -2.17
C MET A 258 -2.69 -26.59 -2.23
N GLU A 259 -2.41 -26.01 -3.39
CA GLU A 259 -1.17 -25.32 -3.75
C GLU A 259 -0.84 -24.25 -2.73
N GLY A 260 0.21 -24.49 -1.94
CA GLY A 260 0.82 -23.50 -1.07
C GLY A 260 1.68 -22.58 -1.92
N VAL A 261 1.29 -21.33 -2.01
CA VAL A 261 2.18 -20.22 -2.38
C VAL A 261 3.27 -20.20 -1.31
N GLU A 262 4.49 -20.61 -1.68
CA GLU A 262 5.66 -20.47 -0.83
C GLU A 262 5.91 -18.97 -0.61
N SER A 263 5.41 -18.45 0.52
CA SER A 263 6.00 -17.28 1.14
C SER A 263 7.35 -17.71 1.72
N SER A 264 8.38 -17.79 0.88
CA SER A 264 9.75 -17.97 1.35
C SER A 264 10.03 -16.86 2.35
N SER A 265 10.38 -17.23 3.58
CA SER A 265 10.69 -16.26 4.61
C SER A 265 11.89 -15.42 4.14
N VAL A 266 11.98 -14.17 4.60
CA VAL A 266 13.08 -13.26 4.23
C VAL A 266 14.45 -13.91 4.49
N ASP A 267 14.53 -14.80 5.48
CA ASP A 267 15.74 -15.54 5.83
C ASP A 267 16.11 -16.61 4.79
N ASP A 268 15.13 -17.23 4.12
CA ASP A 268 15.37 -18.21 3.04
C ASP A 268 15.90 -17.52 1.76
N GLU A 269 15.42 -16.31 1.48
CA GLU A 269 15.88 -15.52 0.33
C GLU A 269 17.29 -14.96 0.57
N ILE A 270 17.62 -14.58 1.81
CA ILE A 270 18.98 -14.20 2.20
C ILE A 270 19.94 -15.39 2.07
N ALA A 271 19.57 -16.57 2.60
CA ALA A 271 20.40 -17.77 2.49
C ALA A 271 20.66 -18.18 1.04
N ARG A 272 19.67 -18.01 0.15
CA ARG A 272 19.81 -18.27 -1.28
C ARG A 272 20.78 -17.28 -1.96
N LEU A 273 20.68 -15.99 -1.63
CA LEU A 273 21.55 -14.96 -2.20
C LEU A 273 22.99 -15.08 -1.70
N GLU A 274 23.20 -15.49 -0.45
CA GLU A 274 24.53 -15.79 0.10
C GLU A 274 25.16 -17.01 -0.60
N ALA A 275 24.37 -18.05 -0.85
CA ALA A 275 24.85 -19.23 -1.59
C ALA A 275 25.20 -18.90 -3.06
N GLU A 276 24.42 -18.03 -3.71
CA GLU A 276 24.69 -17.59 -5.08
C GLU A 276 25.96 -16.73 -5.18
N LEU A 277 26.19 -15.83 -4.22
CA LEU A 277 27.44 -15.05 -4.14
C LEU A 277 28.65 -15.96 -3.90
N ALA A 278 28.55 -16.95 -3.03
CA ALA A 278 29.63 -17.91 -2.78
C ALA A 278 29.94 -18.79 -4.00
N ALA A 279 28.93 -19.10 -4.82
CA ALA A 279 29.14 -19.82 -6.08
C ALA A 279 29.91 -18.96 -7.10
N LEU A 280 29.55 -17.67 -7.23
CA LEU A 280 30.21 -16.74 -8.14
C LEU A 280 31.66 -16.44 -7.75
N GLU A 281 31.99 -16.32 -6.46
CA GLU A 281 33.38 -16.17 -6.00
C GLU A 281 34.24 -17.42 -6.30
N ASN A 282 33.64 -18.61 -6.24
CA ASN A 282 34.32 -19.86 -6.60
C ASN A 282 34.55 -20.01 -8.11
N GLU A 283 33.69 -19.43 -8.94
CA GLU A 283 33.91 -19.39 -10.39
C GLU A 283 34.96 -18.34 -10.78
N GLU A 284 34.98 -17.19 -10.10
CA GLU A 284 35.96 -16.13 -10.35
C GLU A 284 37.39 -16.57 -9.94
N SER A 285 37.52 -17.26 -8.81
CA SER A 285 38.80 -17.84 -8.37
C SER A 285 39.31 -18.98 -9.27
N LYS A 286 38.41 -19.82 -9.81
CA LYS A 286 38.78 -20.84 -10.83
C LYS A 286 39.16 -20.23 -12.18
N SER A 287 38.58 -19.08 -12.54
CA SER A 287 38.93 -18.36 -13.77
C SER A 287 40.31 -17.67 -13.69
N ASN A 288 40.71 -17.22 -12.50
CA ASN A 288 42.03 -16.64 -12.23
C ASN A 288 43.14 -17.69 -12.06
N SER A 289 42.81 -18.94 -11.71
CA SER A 289 43.78 -20.04 -11.61
C SER A 289 44.22 -20.65 -12.95
N LYS A 290 43.61 -20.24 -14.07
CA LYS A 290 43.90 -20.75 -15.43
C LYS A 290 44.69 -19.78 -16.31
N LYS A 291 45.35 -18.77 -15.73
CA LYS A 291 46.29 -17.89 -16.42
C LYS A 291 47.71 -18.07 -15.89
#